data_AF-A0A957EGW5-F1
#
_entry.id   AF-A0A957EGW5-F1
#
_cell.length_a   1.000
_cell.length_b   1.000
_cell.length_c   1.000
_cell.angle_alpha   90.00
_cell.angle_beta   90.00
_cell.angle_gamma   90.00
#
_symmetry.space_group_name_H-M   'P 1'
#
loop_
_entity.id
_entity.type
_entity.pdbx_description
1 polymer ?
#
loop_
_entity_poly.entity_id
_entity_poly.type
_entity_poly.pdbx_seq_one_letter_code
_entity_poly.pdbx_strand_id
1 'polypeptide(L)'
;MAAFTFAGFSSVGFSGSRSLVGSAFAQCQALAARAAGAGASVLVGCAPGADAAARLGAGSAAQVFRAAAFARPGVPWAAALVARSSAFVLALAAAPAPVLVTFPGSACPSGLAPVCRWPSGSGSGSWASLALAAGLGVPVRVFLPAGVVPPPSFGVWSPVSSGPLSGSWSLVPAQLSLF
;
A
#
# COMPACT_ATOMS: atom_id res chain seq x y z
N MET A 1 23.77 -2.55 8.30
CA MET A 1 22.35 -2.44 7.91
C MET A 1 22.26 -1.47 6.73
N ALA A 2 21.86 -1.93 5.55
CA ALA A 2 21.70 -1.05 4.40
C ALA A 2 20.49 -0.12 4.64
N ALA A 3 20.69 1.20 4.49
CA ALA A 3 19.60 2.15 4.52
C ALA A 3 18.66 1.87 3.35
N PHE A 4 17.38 1.68 3.63
CA PHE A 4 16.40 1.46 2.56
C PHE A 4 16.24 2.75 1.75
N THR A 5 16.53 2.69 0.45
CA THR A 5 16.34 3.82 -0.46
C THR A 5 15.28 3.49 -1.50
N PHE A 6 14.51 4.48 -1.95
CA PHE A 6 13.59 4.28 -3.07
C PHE A 6 14.28 4.00 -4.41
N ALA A 7 15.59 4.25 -4.52
CA ALA A 7 16.37 4.01 -5.73
C ALA A 7 16.38 2.54 -6.23
N GLY A 8 16.00 1.59 -5.37
CA GLY A 8 15.86 0.18 -5.75
C GLY A 8 14.49 -0.21 -6.32
N PHE A 9 13.52 0.71 -6.40
CA PHE A 9 12.15 0.42 -6.82
C PHE A 9 11.79 1.19 -8.08
N SER A 10 11.28 0.47 -9.08
CA SER A 10 10.73 1.09 -10.29
C SER A 10 9.35 1.72 -10.04
N SER A 11 8.60 1.13 -9.11
CA SER A 11 7.22 1.54 -8.80
C SER A 11 6.94 1.47 -7.32
N VAL A 12 6.32 2.53 -6.78
CA VAL A 12 5.93 2.62 -5.38
C VAL A 12 4.43 2.84 -5.30
N GLY A 13 3.73 1.88 -4.71
CA GLY A 13 2.31 1.99 -4.42
C GLY A 13 2.06 2.63 -3.07
N PHE A 14 1.08 3.54 -2.97
CA PHE A 14 0.61 4.07 -1.70
C PHE A 14 -0.86 3.71 -1.45
N SER A 15 -1.15 3.27 -0.22
CA SER A 15 -2.51 2.97 0.24
C SER A 15 -2.65 3.27 1.74
N GLY A 16 -3.87 3.25 2.28
CA GLY A 16 -4.08 3.40 3.71
C GLY A 16 -5.45 3.90 4.11
N SER A 17 -5.53 4.43 5.33
CA SER A 17 -6.74 4.99 5.92
C SER A 17 -7.24 6.21 5.15
N ARG A 18 -8.56 6.29 4.99
CA ARG A 18 -9.26 7.48 4.46
C ARG A 18 -9.25 8.66 5.43
N SER A 19 -8.94 8.39 6.69
CA SER A 19 -8.89 9.36 7.78
C SER A 19 -7.46 9.62 8.26
N LEU A 20 -6.44 9.28 7.45
CA LEU A 20 -5.04 9.58 7.77
C LEU A 20 -4.84 11.09 7.86
N VAL A 21 -4.27 11.58 8.96
CA VAL A 21 -4.04 13.02 9.25
C VAL A 21 -2.72 13.21 10.03
N GLY A 22 -2.34 14.47 10.27
CA GLY A 22 -1.22 14.83 11.14
C GLY A 22 0.15 14.36 10.63
N SER A 23 1.01 13.90 11.55
CA SER A 23 2.38 13.48 11.22
C SER A 23 2.43 12.31 10.25
N ALA A 24 1.51 11.34 10.36
CA ALA A 24 1.45 10.20 9.45
C ALA A 24 1.06 10.62 8.02
N PHE A 25 0.18 11.63 7.88
CA PHE A 25 -0.14 12.23 6.58
C PHE A 25 1.08 12.91 5.97
N ALA A 26 1.78 13.76 6.74
CA ALA A 26 2.99 14.44 6.28
C ALA A 26 4.10 13.45 5.91
N GLN A 27 4.23 12.35 6.66
CA GLN A 27 5.16 11.28 6.35
C GLN A 27 4.81 10.57 5.04
N CYS A 28 3.54 10.20 4.83
CA CYS A 28 3.08 9.62 3.57
C CYS A 28 3.38 10.53 2.38
N GLN A 29 3.07 11.83 2.51
CA GLN A 29 3.36 12.84 1.49
C GLN A 29 4.87 12.94 1.20
N ALA A 30 5.71 13.03 2.23
CA ALA A 30 7.15 13.14 2.08
C ALA A 30 7.78 11.87 1.48
N LEU A 31 7.23 10.69 1.76
CA LEU A 31 7.67 9.44 1.13
C LEU A 31 7.30 9.39 -0.36
N ALA A 32 6.10 9.81 -0.73
CA ALA A 32 5.70 9.88 -2.12
C ALA A 32 6.54 10.88 -2.92
N ALA A 33 6.86 12.04 -2.34
CA ALA A 33 7.77 13.02 -2.95
C ALA A 33 9.18 12.44 -3.16
N ARG A 34 9.71 11.69 -2.17
CA ARG A 34 11.02 11.02 -2.31
C ARG A 34 11.01 9.90 -3.35
N ALA A 35 9.93 9.12 -3.43
CA ALA A 35 9.79 8.09 -4.44
C ALA A 35 9.79 8.69 -5.85
N ALA A 36 8.98 9.74 -6.07
CA ALA A 36 8.94 10.46 -7.32
C ALA A 36 10.30 11.12 -7.67
N GLY A 37 10.94 11.78 -6.69
CA GLY A 37 12.26 12.39 -6.87
C GLY A 37 13.39 11.38 -7.16
N ALA A 38 13.19 10.12 -6.77
CA ALA A 38 14.09 9.01 -7.11
C ALA A 38 13.78 8.37 -8.49
N GLY A 39 12.82 8.91 -9.24
CA GLY A 39 12.42 8.42 -10.56
C GLY A 39 11.44 7.24 -10.55
N ALA A 40 10.93 6.83 -9.38
CA ALA A 40 9.95 5.76 -9.32
C ALA A 40 8.57 6.24 -9.78
N SER A 41 7.84 5.37 -10.48
CA SER A 41 6.43 5.60 -10.79
C SER A 41 5.60 5.47 -9.51
N VAL A 42 4.79 6.47 -9.19
CA VAL A 42 3.95 6.45 -7.97
C VAL A 42 2.54 6.02 -8.33
N LEU A 43 2.11 4.85 -7.86
CA LEU A 43 0.77 4.34 -8.08
C LEU A 43 -0.07 4.60 -6.83
N VAL A 44 -1.27 5.14 -7.00
CA VAL A 44 -2.10 5.52 -5.86
C VAL A 44 -3.57 5.49 -6.22
N GLY A 45 -4.38 5.30 -5.20
CA GLY A 45 -5.82 5.41 -5.32
C GLY A 45 -6.37 6.85 -5.34
N CYS A 46 -7.70 6.98 -5.38
CA CYS A 46 -8.41 8.26 -5.41
C CYS A 46 -9.07 8.65 -4.07
N ALA A 47 -8.82 7.94 -2.97
CA ALA A 47 -9.46 8.23 -1.70
C ALA A 47 -8.92 9.52 -1.04
N PRO A 48 -9.59 10.07 -0.02
CA PRO A 48 -8.97 11.00 0.94
C PRO A 48 -7.94 10.27 1.83
N GLY A 49 -7.29 11.01 2.73
CA GLY A 49 -6.32 10.45 3.67
C GLY A 49 -5.02 10.04 2.98
N ALA A 50 -4.60 8.78 3.16
CA ALA A 50 -3.32 8.26 2.67
C ALA A 50 -3.13 8.45 1.15
N ASP A 51 -4.16 8.11 0.37
CA ASP A 51 -4.15 8.30 -1.09
C ASP A 51 -3.98 9.78 -1.48
N ALA A 52 -4.60 10.70 -0.74
CA ALA A 52 -4.48 12.13 -0.99
C ALA A 52 -3.09 12.66 -0.63
N ALA A 53 -2.52 12.25 0.50
CA ALA A 53 -1.16 12.60 0.90
C ALA A 53 -0.14 12.18 -0.17
N ALA A 54 -0.25 10.94 -0.65
CA ALA A 54 0.64 10.41 -1.68
C ALA A 54 0.50 11.17 -3.02
N ARG A 55 -0.73 11.51 -3.44
CA ARG A 55 -0.94 12.35 -4.64
C ARG A 55 -0.29 13.73 -4.49
N LEU A 56 -0.45 14.37 -3.34
CA LEU A 56 0.17 15.68 -3.07
C LEU A 56 1.69 15.61 -3.09
N GLY A 57 2.27 14.52 -2.57
CA GLY A 57 3.72 14.34 -2.53
C GLY A 57 4.31 14.04 -3.91
N ALA A 58 3.68 13.15 -4.67
CA ALA A 58 4.17 12.72 -5.98
C ALA A 58 3.89 13.72 -7.12
N GLY A 59 2.89 14.60 -6.96
CA GLY A 59 2.54 15.57 -7.99
C GLY A 59 2.16 14.90 -9.31
N SER A 60 2.78 15.33 -10.41
CA SER A 60 2.52 14.78 -11.76
C SER A 60 3.03 13.34 -11.95
N ALA A 61 3.89 12.83 -11.07
CA ALA A 61 4.38 11.45 -11.13
C ALA A 61 3.34 10.42 -10.64
N ALA A 62 2.20 10.88 -10.11
CA ALA A 62 1.15 10.02 -9.58
C ALA A 62 0.25 9.44 -10.67
N GLN A 63 0.29 8.13 -10.87
CA GLN A 63 -0.73 7.39 -11.59
C GLN A 63 -1.91 7.10 -10.66
N VAL A 64 -3.04 7.79 -10.88
CA VAL A 64 -4.20 7.75 -9.99
C VAL A 64 -5.28 6.79 -10.50
N PHE A 65 -5.55 5.74 -9.72
CA PHE A 65 -6.65 4.81 -9.95
C PHE A 65 -7.95 5.37 -9.37
N ARG A 66 -8.88 5.76 -10.25
CA ARG A 66 -10.13 6.43 -9.88
C ARG A 66 -11.30 5.45 -9.83
N ALA A 67 -12.02 5.41 -8.71
CA ALA A 67 -13.17 4.52 -8.54
C ALA A 67 -14.30 4.80 -9.55
N ALA A 68 -14.44 6.06 -10.00
CA ALA A 68 -15.40 6.43 -11.04
C ALA A 68 -15.20 5.65 -12.36
N ALA A 69 -13.97 5.26 -12.70
CA ALA A 69 -13.68 4.46 -13.90
C ALA A 69 -14.18 3.01 -13.80
N PHE A 70 -14.56 2.55 -12.61
CA PHE A 70 -15.07 1.20 -12.33
C PHE A 70 -16.55 1.19 -11.93
N ALA A 71 -17.17 2.37 -11.89
CA ALA A 71 -18.58 2.51 -11.55
C ALA A 71 -19.46 1.94 -12.67
N ARG A 72 -20.52 1.23 -12.29
CA ARG A 72 -21.51 0.66 -13.21
C ARG A 72 -22.92 0.98 -12.72
N PRO A 73 -23.86 1.36 -13.61
CA PRO A 73 -25.25 1.56 -13.23
C PRO A 73 -25.81 0.32 -12.51
N GLY A 74 -26.56 0.54 -11.42
CA GLY A 74 -27.15 -0.55 -10.62
C GLY A 74 -26.17 -1.33 -9.73
N VAL A 75 -24.86 -1.02 -9.76
CA VAL A 75 -23.85 -1.68 -8.92
C VAL A 75 -23.46 -0.76 -7.75
N PRO A 76 -23.40 -1.27 -6.50
CA PRO A 76 -23.00 -0.46 -5.34
C PRO A 76 -21.61 0.18 -5.51
N TRP A 77 -21.45 1.41 -5.05
CA TRP A 77 -20.16 2.14 -5.09
C TRP A 77 -19.01 1.40 -4.39
N ALA A 78 -19.34 0.60 -3.37
CA ALA A 78 -18.37 -0.28 -2.69
C ALA A 78 -17.67 -1.23 -3.68
N ALA A 79 -18.37 -1.76 -4.68
CA ALA A 79 -17.78 -2.63 -5.70
C ALA A 79 -16.79 -1.87 -6.59
N ALA A 80 -17.09 -0.61 -6.93
CA ALA A 80 -16.18 0.26 -7.68
C ALA A 80 -14.90 0.58 -6.88
N LEU A 81 -15.03 0.78 -5.55
CA LEU A 81 -13.89 0.98 -4.66
C LEU A 81 -13.00 -0.26 -4.55
N VAL A 82 -13.61 -1.45 -4.46
CA VAL A 82 -12.91 -2.74 -4.48
C VAL A 82 -12.20 -2.93 -5.82
N ALA A 83 -12.92 -2.80 -6.94
CA ALA A 83 -12.36 -2.95 -8.29
C ALA A 83 -11.19 -2.00 -8.53
N ARG A 84 -11.31 -0.73 -8.12
CA ARG A 84 -10.23 0.25 -8.18
C ARG A 84 -9.01 -0.19 -7.38
N SER A 85 -9.22 -0.68 -6.17
CA SER A 85 -8.11 -1.06 -5.27
C SER A 85 -7.43 -2.33 -5.77
N SER A 86 -8.19 -3.29 -6.29
CA SER A 86 -7.66 -4.47 -6.98
C SER A 86 -6.84 -4.07 -8.21
N ALA A 87 -7.36 -3.20 -9.08
CA ALA A 87 -6.66 -2.74 -10.27
C ALA A 87 -5.34 -2.03 -9.92
N PHE A 88 -5.35 -1.19 -8.88
CA PHE A 88 -4.15 -0.55 -8.34
C PHE A 88 -3.10 -1.58 -7.90
N VAL A 89 -3.48 -2.57 -7.09
CA VAL A 89 -2.53 -3.57 -6.57
C VAL A 89 -2.02 -4.48 -7.68
N LEU A 90 -2.88 -4.87 -8.63
CA LEU A 90 -2.49 -5.69 -9.78
C LEU A 90 -1.50 -4.94 -10.69
N ALA A 91 -1.75 -3.67 -10.97
CA ALA A 91 -0.82 -2.83 -11.74
C ALA A 91 0.53 -2.66 -11.02
N LEU A 92 0.51 -2.51 -9.69
CA LEU A 92 1.73 -2.47 -8.89
C LEU A 92 2.49 -3.80 -8.97
N ALA A 93 1.81 -4.93 -8.78
CA ALA A 93 2.44 -6.26 -8.81
C ALA A 93 3.04 -6.62 -10.18
N ALA A 94 2.52 -6.05 -11.26
CA ALA A 94 3.06 -6.24 -12.61
C ALA A 94 4.32 -5.41 -12.90
N ALA A 95 4.72 -4.49 -12.02
CA ALA A 95 5.93 -3.69 -12.20
C ALA A 95 7.21 -4.48 -11.86
N PRO A 96 8.36 -4.19 -12.49
CA PRO A 96 9.57 -5.01 -12.36
C PRO A 96 10.26 -4.94 -10.99
N ALA A 97 10.10 -3.85 -10.23
CA ALA A 97 10.59 -3.73 -8.86
C ALA A 97 9.59 -2.97 -7.99
N PRO A 98 8.49 -3.61 -7.57
CA PRO A 98 7.41 -2.94 -6.86
C PRO A 98 7.61 -2.94 -5.36
N VAL A 99 7.05 -1.93 -4.69
CA VAL A 99 6.84 -1.96 -3.24
C VAL A 99 5.52 -1.27 -2.91
N LEU A 100 4.77 -1.84 -1.96
CA LEU A 100 3.60 -1.19 -1.39
C LEU A 100 3.98 -0.52 -0.06
N VAL A 101 3.75 0.78 0.05
CA VAL A 101 3.77 1.53 1.31
C VAL A 101 2.33 1.78 1.77
N THR A 102 1.99 1.37 2.98
CA THR A 102 0.61 1.45 3.46
C THR A 102 0.50 1.99 4.89
N PHE A 103 -0.56 2.77 5.12
CA PHE A 103 -0.86 3.43 6.41
C PHE A 103 -2.26 3.03 6.92
N PRO A 104 -2.44 1.81 7.45
CA PRO A 104 -3.72 1.41 8.04
C PRO A 104 -4.10 2.31 9.21
N GLY A 105 -5.40 2.55 9.37
CA GLY A 105 -5.92 3.38 10.48
C GLY A 105 -6.20 2.60 11.76
N SER A 106 -6.12 1.27 11.72
CA SER A 106 -6.51 0.38 12.80
C SER A 106 -5.77 -0.95 12.70
N ALA A 107 -5.89 -1.78 13.74
CA ALA A 107 -5.39 -3.15 13.75
C ALA A 107 -5.93 -3.99 12.59
N CYS A 108 -5.16 -5.02 12.21
CA CYS A 108 -5.57 -5.95 11.16
C CYS A 108 -6.81 -6.74 11.58
N PRO A 109 -7.86 -6.82 10.75
CA PRO A 109 -9.00 -7.70 10.98
C PRO A 109 -8.56 -9.15 11.19
N SER A 110 -9.16 -9.83 12.17
CA SER A 110 -8.85 -11.22 12.49
C SER A 110 -9.09 -12.14 11.30
N GLY A 111 -8.17 -13.08 11.06
CA GLY A 111 -8.30 -14.08 9.99
C GLY A 111 -7.90 -13.56 8.61
N LEU A 112 -7.48 -12.30 8.48
CA LEU A 112 -6.90 -11.82 7.23
C LEU A 112 -5.47 -12.37 7.05
N ALA A 113 -5.16 -12.82 5.84
CA ALA A 113 -3.86 -13.34 5.45
C ALA A 113 -3.56 -12.93 3.99
N PRO A 114 -2.32 -13.09 3.50
CA PRO A 114 -1.98 -12.87 2.09
C PRO A 114 -2.87 -13.69 1.15
N VAL A 115 -3.35 -13.08 0.06
CA VAL A 115 -4.28 -13.69 -0.89
C VAL A 115 -4.00 -13.24 -2.32
N CYS A 116 -4.28 -14.08 -3.31
CA CYS A 116 -4.11 -13.74 -4.74
C CYS A 116 -5.36 -13.11 -5.37
N ARG A 117 -6.44 -12.94 -4.59
CA ARG A 117 -7.72 -12.33 -5.00
C ARG A 117 -8.22 -11.43 -3.89
N TRP A 118 -9.00 -10.41 -4.23
CA TRP A 118 -9.50 -9.48 -3.24
C TRP A 118 -10.31 -10.19 -2.14
N PRO A 119 -9.97 -10.00 -0.86
CA PRO A 119 -10.68 -10.66 0.24
C PRO A 119 -12.03 -9.97 0.50
N SER A 120 -13.11 -10.68 0.22
CA SER A 120 -14.48 -10.26 0.53
C SER A 120 -14.69 -10.12 2.03
N GLY A 121 -15.44 -9.10 2.46
CA GLY A 121 -15.85 -8.97 3.87
C GLY A 121 -14.74 -8.65 4.87
N SER A 122 -13.55 -8.27 4.40
CA SER A 122 -12.37 -8.04 5.25
C SER A 122 -12.49 -6.89 6.25
N GLY A 123 -13.51 -6.03 6.18
CA GLY A 123 -13.73 -4.94 7.15
C GLY A 123 -12.74 -3.77 7.07
N SER A 124 -11.63 -3.89 6.31
CA SER A 124 -10.69 -2.80 6.06
C SER A 124 -10.07 -2.85 4.67
N GLY A 125 -10.33 -1.81 3.86
CA GLY A 125 -9.79 -1.73 2.49
C GLY A 125 -8.27 -1.62 2.43
N SER A 126 -7.62 -0.97 3.40
CA SER A 126 -6.16 -0.83 3.44
C SER A 126 -5.47 -2.16 3.74
N TRP A 127 -6.01 -2.92 4.69
CA TRP A 127 -5.55 -4.28 4.97
C TRP A 127 -5.86 -5.25 3.83
N ALA A 128 -7.00 -5.09 3.14
CA ALA A 128 -7.33 -5.89 1.95
C ALA A 128 -6.35 -5.65 0.78
N SER A 129 -5.98 -4.39 0.53
CA SER A 129 -4.93 -4.07 -0.46
C SER A 129 -3.57 -4.64 -0.07
N LEU A 130 -3.23 -4.59 1.23
CA LEU A 130 -2.01 -5.20 1.77
C LEU A 130 -2.00 -6.72 1.56
N ALA A 131 -3.07 -7.40 1.94
CA ALA A 131 -3.27 -8.83 1.77
C ALA A 131 -3.12 -9.27 0.31
N LEU A 132 -3.73 -8.52 -0.60
CA LEU A 132 -3.62 -8.79 -2.03
C LEU A 132 -2.18 -8.56 -2.53
N ALA A 133 -1.53 -7.46 -2.13
CA ALA A 133 -0.16 -7.17 -2.55
C ALA A 133 0.83 -8.23 -2.05
N ALA A 134 0.74 -8.59 -0.77
CA ALA A 134 1.57 -9.63 -0.17
C ALA A 134 1.34 -11.00 -0.82
N GLY A 135 0.09 -11.36 -1.12
CA GLY A 135 -0.24 -12.62 -1.79
C GLY A 135 0.23 -12.68 -3.25
N LEU A 136 0.38 -11.52 -3.91
CA LEU A 136 0.99 -11.38 -5.23
C LEU A 136 2.52 -11.25 -5.18
N GLY A 137 3.15 -11.43 -4.03
CA GLY A 137 4.61 -11.39 -3.88
C GLY A 137 5.21 -9.97 -3.83
N VAL A 138 4.39 -8.92 -3.71
CA VAL A 138 4.88 -7.54 -3.62
C VAL A 138 5.42 -7.27 -2.21
N PRO A 139 6.68 -6.81 -2.06
CA PRO A 139 7.20 -6.32 -0.79
C PRO A 139 6.32 -5.22 -0.20
N VAL A 140 6.07 -5.30 1.11
CA VAL A 140 5.19 -4.36 1.83
C VAL A 140 5.96 -3.62 2.90
N ARG A 141 5.63 -2.34 3.07
CA ARG A 141 6.05 -1.46 4.15
C ARG A 141 4.81 -0.90 4.82
N VAL A 142 4.61 -1.20 6.09
CA VAL A 142 3.40 -0.78 6.83
C VAL A 142 3.76 0.12 8.00
N PHE A 143 3.12 1.29 8.05
CA PHE A 143 3.17 2.20 9.18
C PHE A 143 1.91 1.97 10.02
N LEU A 144 2.08 1.50 11.25
CA LEU A 144 0.99 1.14 12.13
C LEU A 144 0.74 2.22 13.19
N PRO A 145 -0.51 2.39 13.65
CA PRO A 145 -0.79 3.21 14.82
C PRO A 145 -0.02 2.74 16.06
N ALA A 146 0.20 3.64 17.01
CA ALA A 146 0.84 3.30 18.28
C ALA A 146 0.12 2.15 18.98
N GLY A 147 0.88 1.19 19.51
CA GLY A 147 0.34 0.00 20.17
C GLY A 147 -0.19 -1.09 19.24
N VAL A 148 -0.23 -0.86 17.92
CA VAL A 148 -0.64 -1.87 16.93
C VAL A 148 0.59 -2.59 16.39
N VAL A 149 0.54 -3.92 16.41
CA VAL A 149 1.58 -4.80 15.85
C VAL A 149 1.12 -5.41 14.53
N PRO A 150 2.05 -5.75 13.62
CA PRO A 150 1.68 -6.37 12.36
C PRO A 150 1.13 -7.79 12.60
N PRO A 151 0.17 -8.25 11.76
CA PRO A 151 -0.47 -9.55 11.94
C PRO A 151 0.51 -10.70 11.62
N PRO A 152 0.66 -11.70 12.51
CA PRO A 152 1.56 -12.83 12.26
C PRO A 152 1.09 -13.74 11.10
N SER A 153 -0.21 -13.70 10.76
CA SER A 153 -0.78 -14.44 9.62
C SER A 153 -0.22 -14.04 8.26
N PHE A 154 0.53 -12.92 8.18
CA PHE A 154 1.19 -12.46 6.96
C PHE A 154 2.63 -12.97 6.80
N GLY A 155 3.18 -13.62 7.82
CA GLY A 155 4.55 -14.13 7.84
C GLY A 155 5.47 -13.32 8.76
N VAL A 156 6.75 -13.29 8.42
CA VAL A 156 7.79 -12.66 9.25
C VAL A 156 7.90 -11.18 8.94
N TRP A 157 7.64 -10.35 9.95
CA TRP A 157 7.78 -8.91 9.88
C TRP A 157 9.11 -8.47 10.50
N SER A 158 9.80 -7.55 9.85
CA SER A 158 11.03 -6.94 10.36
C SER A 158 10.84 -5.45 10.60
N PRO A 159 11.14 -4.90 11.79
CA PRO A 159 11.06 -3.47 12.02
C PRO A 159 12.10 -2.73 11.18
N VAL A 160 11.74 -1.57 10.64
CA VAL A 160 12.63 -0.68 9.89
C VAL A 160 13.08 0.45 10.82
N SER A 161 14.35 0.45 11.19
CA SER A 161 14.92 1.40 12.18
C SER A 161 15.68 2.57 11.56
N SER A 162 15.89 2.58 10.25
CA SER A 162 16.70 3.60 9.57
C SER A 162 16.20 3.95 8.18
N GLY A 163 16.66 5.10 7.68
CA GLY A 163 16.26 5.64 6.38
C GLY A 163 14.86 6.24 6.36
N PRO A 164 14.36 6.63 5.17
CA PRO A 164 13.07 7.28 5.00
C PRO A 164 11.89 6.48 5.55
N LEU A 165 12.00 5.14 5.54
CA LEU A 165 10.96 4.23 6.02
C LEU A 165 11.07 3.87 7.51
N SER A 166 11.92 4.56 8.27
CA SER A 166 12.04 4.35 9.71
C SER A 166 10.68 4.48 10.40
N GLY A 167 10.39 3.54 11.32
CA GLY A 167 9.11 3.42 12.01
C GLY A 167 8.06 2.57 11.30
N SER A 168 8.38 2.01 10.12
CA SER A 168 7.54 0.99 9.47
C SER A 168 7.94 -0.43 9.82
N TRP A 169 7.09 -1.39 9.47
CA TRP A 169 7.40 -2.81 9.41
C TRP A 169 7.55 -3.25 7.96
N SER A 170 8.55 -4.09 7.71
CA SER A 170 8.85 -4.70 6.44
C SER A 170 8.31 -6.12 6.41
N LEU A 171 7.47 -6.42 5.43
CA LEU A 171 7.19 -7.78 4.98
C LEU A 171 7.84 -7.93 3.60
N VAL A 172 8.74 -8.90 3.49
CA VAL A 172 9.18 -9.42 2.20
C VAL A 172 8.48 -10.76 2.08
N PRO A 173 7.43 -10.88 1.25
CA PRO A 173 6.82 -12.17 1.01
C PRO A 173 7.92 -13.16 0.62
N ALA A 174 7.95 -14.33 1.27
CA ALA A 174 8.80 -15.40 0.79
C ALA A 174 8.45 -15.58 -0.68
N GLN A 175 9.41 -15.32 -1.57
CA GLN A 175 9.20 -15.54 -2.99
C GLN A 175 8.73 -17.00 -3.11
N LEU A 176 7.58 -17.20 -3.77
CA LEU A 176 7.18 -18.50 -4.29
C LEU A 176 8.34 -18.94 -5.18
N SER A 177 9.29 -19.68 -4.61
CA SER A 177 10.42 -20.26 -5.29
C SER A 177 9.93 -21.43 -6.12
N LEU A 178 9.06 -21.17 -7.09
CA LEU A 178 8.59 -22.14 -8.07
C LEU A 178 8.25 -21.36 -9.36
N PHE A 179 9.05 -21.65 -10.38
CA PHE A 179 9.05 -21.22 -11.78
C PHE A 179 9.86 -19.96 -12.11
#